data_AF-A0A7S2X8Q9-F1
#
_entry.id   AF-A0A7S2X8Q9-F1
#
_cell.length_a   1.000
_cell.length_b   1.000
_cell.length_c   1.000
_cell.angle_alpha   90.00
_cell.angle_beta   90.00
_cell.angle_gamma   90.00
#
_symmetry.space_group_name_H-M   'P 1'
#
loop_
_entity.id
_entity.type
_entity.pdbx_description
1 polymer ?
#
loop_
_entity_poly.entity_id
_entity_poly.type
_entity_poly.pdbx_seq_one_letter_code
_entity_poly.pdbx_strand_id
1 'polypeptide(L)'
;MHEPSISTQKPVPMEQESRTPEYIEKLDFIARNFSTPPTSRKKQPISASASGFLESGRHSDAKIKLAKPQHRSSSRPGGSPDIKQIESSAGEVDNVVFFLDCIARRLVHHKEKENGIMTSFHSIHQPSISIGDYVKRISQFAKCSPQSYILAVIYIDRLVRADENIELSLLTIHRLVLTAITVASKFMDDHYHSNATLARIGGTSGKELNQLELEFVFSLRFELHVSPECFSAYRRHIGNFRATHQA
;
A
#
# COMPACT_ATOMS: atom_id res chain seq x y z
N MET A 1 -21.65 23.55 59.88
CA MET A 1 -22.04 22.58 58.84
C MET A 1 -22.53 23.40 57.66
N HIS A 2 -21.69 23.59 56.63
CA HIS A 2 -22.05 24.29 55.40
C HIS A 2 -21.94 23.27 54.26
N GLU A 3 -23.08 22.95 53.64
CA GLU A 3 -23.10 22.22 52.37
C GLU A 3 -22.65 23.15 51.23
N PRO A 4 -21.83 22.68 50.29
CA PRO A 4 -21.56 23.43 49.07
C PRO A 4 -22.63 23.12 48.00
N SER A 5 -23.22 24.18 47.46
CA SER A 5 -24.19 24.14 46.36
C SER A 5 -23.55 23.65 45.06
N ILE A 6 -24.13 22.62 44.43
CA ILE A 6 -23.75 22.12 43.11
C ILE A 6 -24.33 23.03 42.04
N SER A 7 -23.46 23.74 41.33
CA SER A 7 -23.80 24.58 40.17
C SER A 7 -24.08 23.70 38.95
N THR A 8 -25.34 23.63 38.53
CA THR A 8 -25.82 22.96 37.31
C THR A 8 -25.27 23.67 36.07
N GLN A 9 -24.30 23.06 35.38
CA GLN A 9 -23.89 23.50 34.05
C GLN A 9 -24.98 23.14 33.02
N LYS A 10 -25.41 24.15 32.24
CA LYS A 10 -26.30 23.98 31.08
C LYS A 10 -25.58 23.18 29.98
N PRO A 11 -26.27 22.28 29.26
CA PRO A 11 -25.65 21.54 28.16
C PRO A 11 -25.33 22.48 26.99
N VAL A 12 -24.09 22.41 26.51
CA VAL A 12 -23.63 23.14 25.31
C VAL A 12 -24.23 22.48 24.06
N PRO A 13 -24.84 23.23 23.13
CA PRO A 13 -25.40 22.63 21.92
C PRO A 13 -24.27 22.10 21.01
N MET A 14 -24.40 20.84 20.57
CA MET A 14 -23.59 20.32 19.46
C MET A 14 -24.02 21.01 18.17
N GLU A 15 -23.27 22.02 17.75
CA GLU A 15 -23.31 22.48 16.37
C GLU A 15 -22.76 21.36 15.48
N GLN A 16 -23.66 20.71 14.74
CA GLN A 16 -23.29 19.82 13.64
C GLN A 16 -22.75 20.69 12.50
N GLU A 17 -21.45 20.98 12.52
CA GLU A 17 -20.74 21.49 11.36
C GLU A 17 -20.81 20.45 10.24
N SER A 18 -21.60 20.74 9.21
CA SER A 18 -21.58 20.07 7.91
C SER A 18 -20.27 20.41 7.17
N ARG A 19 -19.13 19.97 7.71
CA ARG A 19 -17.87 19.95 6.96
C ARG A 19 -17.85 18.65 6.18
N THR A 20 -17.75 18.76 4.85
CA THR A 20 -17.27 17.65 4.02
C THR A 20 -15.99 17.12 4.68
N PRO A 21 -15.90 15.84 5.05
CA PRO A 21 -14.73 15.34 5.77
C PRO A 21 -13.49 15.66 4.96
N GLU A 22 -12.49 16.30 5.58
CA GLU A 22 -11.17 16.64 5.02
C GLU A 22 -10.51 15.45 4.28
N TYR A 23 -10.97 14.24 4.60
CA TYR A 23 -10.60 13.00 3.97
C TYR A 23 -11.11 12.80 2.52
N ILE A 24 -12.27 13.34 2.14
CA ILE A 24 -12.83 13.25 0.77
C ILE A 24 -12.03 14.10 -0.22
N GLU A 25 -11.44 15.22 0.24
CA GLU A 25 -10.45 15.94 -0.57
C GLU A 25 -9.16 15.13 -0.69
N LYS A 26 -8.80 14.32 0.31
CA LYS A 26 -7.51 13.60 0.46
C LYS A 26 -7.31 12.30 -0.38
N LEU A 27 -7.83 12.21 -1.60
CA LEU A 27 -7.52 11.11 -2.52
C LEU A 27 -6.28 11.47 -3.37
N ASP A 28 -5.09 11.44 -2.75
CA ASP A 28 -4.19 12.59 -2.82
C ASP A 28 -2.91 12.57 -3.64
N PHE A 29 -2.38 11.45 -4.10
CA PHE A 29 -1.20 11.55 -4.98
C PHE A 29 -1.33 10.66 -6.20
N ILE A 30 -1.58 9.37 -6.00
CA ILE A 30 -1.69 8.46 -7.14
C ILE A 30 -2.95 8.79 -7.96
N ALA A 31 -4.08 8.97 -7.29
CA ALA A 31 -5.32 9.35 -7.93
C ALA A 31 -5.21 10.74 -8.60
N ARG A 32 -4.55 11.74 -8.01
CA ARG A 32 -4.48 13.08 -8.62
C ARG A 32 -3.49 13.16 -9.80
N ASN A 33 -2.28 12.65 -9.63
CA ASN A 33 -1.21 12.74 -10.63
C ASN A 33 -1.35 11.73 -11.78
N PHE A 34 -2.11 10.66 -11.57
CA PHE A 34 -2.35 9.63 -12.58
C PHE A 34 -3.83 9.43 -12.93
N SER A 35 -4.77 10.33 -12.57
CA SER A 35 -6.15 10.31 -13.11
C SER A 35 -6.46 11.40 -14.16
N THR A 36 -5.67 12.47 -14.28
CA THR A 36 -5.89 13.53 -15.29
C THR A 36 -4.84 13.53 -16.42
N PRO A 37 -5.16 13.97 -17.66
CA PRO A 37 -4.18 14.04 -18.76
C PRO A 37 -3.07 15.05 -18.46
N PRO A 38 -1.81 14.80 -18.87
CA PRO A 38 -0.70 15.69 -18.55
C PRO A 38 -0.84 17.03 -19.28
N THR A 39 -0.99 18.12 -18.53
CA THR A 39 -0.80 19.49 -19.04
C THR A 39 0.60 19.98 -18.66
N SER A 40 1.35 20.38 -19.68
CA SER A 40 2.76 20.77 -19.64
C SER A 40 3.05 21.90 -18.63
N ARG A 41 4.00 21.70 -17.72
CA ARG A 41 4.60 22.81 -16.95
C ARG A 41 6.13 22.77 -16.97
N LYS A 42 6.69 23.94 -17.31
CA LYS A 42 8.10 24.21 -17.61
C LYS A 42 8.99 24.09 -16.36
N LYS A 43 10.19 23.49 -16.53
CA LYS A 43 11.27 23.42 -15.53
C LYS A 43 12.11 24.71 -15.52
N GLN A 44 12.64 25.07 -14.35
CA GLN A 44 13.88 25.83 -14.23
C GLN A 44 14.80 25.25 -13.11
N PRO A 45 16.13 25.45 -13.21
CA PRO A 45 17.15 24.60 -12.59
C PRO A 45 18.01 25.31 -11.53
N ILE A 46 18.78 24.55 -10.73
CA ILE A 46 20.10 24.85 -10.10
C ILE A 46 20.45 23.65 -9.18
N SER A 47 21.67 23.27 -8.79
CA SER A 47 23.08 23.47 -9.17
C SER A 47 23.88 22.50 -8.28
N ALA A 48 24.93 21.87 -8.80
CA ALA A 48 25.71 20.83 -8.12
C ALA A 48 26.74 21.37 -7.13
N SER A 49 27.06 20.60 -6.07
CA SER A 49 28.39 20.55 -5.44
C SER A 49 28.58 19.22 -4.71
N ALA A 50 29.75 18.61 -4.91
CA ALA A 50 30.18 17.33 -4.35
C ALA A 50 31.15 17.52 -3.16
N SER A 51 31.30 16.49 -2.31
CA SER A 51 32.56 15.75 -2.07
C SER A 51 32.85 15.37 -0.61
N GLY A 52 33.30 14.11 -0.42
CA GLY A 52 34.24 13.66 0.63
C GLY A 52 33.63 12.79 1.75
N PHE A 53 34.26 11.78 2.34
CA PHE A 53 35.51 11.03 2.11
C PHE A 53 35.54 9.88 3.17
N LEU A 54 36.03 8.69 2.78
CA LEU A 54 36.73 7.64 3.56
C LEU A 54 36.21 7.02 4.90
N GLU A 55 35.98 5.69 4.83
CA GLU A 55 36.83 4.61 5.40
C GLU A 55 36.43 3.81 6.67
N SER A 56 36.31 2.48 6.44
CA SER A 56 36.65 1.27 7.22
C SER A 56 36.16 1.01 8.66
N GLY A 57 35.74 -0.25 8.88
CA GLY A 57 35.63 -0.86 10.22
C GLY A 57 35.21 -2.33 10.14
N ARG A 58 36.16 -3.24 10.44
CA ARG A 58 35.98 -4.71 10.56
C ARG A 58 35.40 -5.12 11.93
N HIS A 59 35.05 -6.41 12.01
CA HIS A 59 34.77 -7.25 13.20
C HIS A 59 33.30 -7.22 13.66
N SER A 60 32.64 -8.32 14.04
CA SER A 60 32.96 -9.75 14.11
C SER A 60 31.67 -10.51 14.48
N ASP A 61 31.70 -11.82 14.28
CA ASP A 61 30.66 -12.81 14.51
C ASP A 61 29.82 -12.69 15.80
N ALA A 62 28.50 -12.82 15.66
CA ALA A 62 27.63 -13.23 16.76
C ALA A 62 26.60 -14.27 16.26
N LYS A 63 26.85 -15.53 16.63
CA LYS A 63 25.91 -16.66 16.47
C LYS A 63 24.68 -16.42 17.35
N ILE A 64 23.50 -16.28 16.74
CA ILE A 64 22.22 -16.34 17.45
C ILE A 64 21.56 -17.68 17.14
N LYS A 65 21.30 -18.45 18.21
CA LYS A 65 20.67 -19.77 18.20
C LYS A 65 19.21 -19.66 17.71
N LEU A 66 18.89 -20.38 16.64
CA LEU A 66 17.54 -20.53 16.11
C LEU A 66 16.71 -21.45 17.02
N ALA A 67 15.71 -20.90 17.70
CA ALA A 67 14.71 -21.66 18.45
C ALA A 67 13.72 -22.34 17.49
N LYS A 68 13.37 -23.60 17.78
CA LYS A 68 12.45 -24.43 16.98
C LYS A 68 11.02 -23.84 16.99
N PRO A 69 10.28 -23.83 15.87
CA PRO A 69 8.89 -23.41 15.86
C PRO A 69 8.01 -24.46 16.54
N GLN A 70 7.23 -24.04 17.53
CA GLN A 70 6.19 -24.88 18.13
C GLN A 70 4.95 -24.85 17.24
N HIS A 71 4.56 -26.04 16.75
CA HIS A 71 3.24 -26.32 16.21
C HIS A 71 2.20 -26.08 17.32
N ARG A 72 1.27 -25.14 17.13
CA ARG A 72 0.04 -25.08 17.91
C ARG A 72 -1.16 -25.17 16.97
N SER A 73 -1.68 -26.39 16.85
CA SER A 73 -3.01 -26.66 16.34
C SER A 73 -4.05 -26.27 17.40
N SER A 74 -4.90 -25.32 17.09
CA SER A 74 -6.18 -25.14 17.80
C SER A 74 -7.29 -24.96 16.77
N SER A 75 -8.03 -26.04 16.56
CA SER A 75 -9.28 -26.12 15.85
C SER A 75 -10.40 -25.46 16.66
N ARG A 76 -11.22 -24.61 16.03
CA ARG A 76 -12.62 -24.37 16.41
C ARG A 76 -13.47 -24.02 15.17
N PRO A 77 -14.79 -24.28 15.24
CA PRO A 77 -15.61 -24.64 14.09
C PRO A 77 -16.18 -23.43 13.34
N GLY A 78 -16.51 -23.68 12.07
CA GLY A 78 -16.93 -22.70 11.09
C GLY A 78 -18.31 -22.10 11.31
N GLY A 79 -18.39 -20.82 10.95
CA GLY A 79 -19.60 -20.23 10.39
C GLY A 79 -19.45 -20.20 8.87
N SER A 80 -20.41 -20.76 8.15
CA SER A 80 -20.48 -20.65 6.69
C SER A 80 -20.62 -19.17 6.31
N PRO A 81 -19.79 -18.62 5.41
CA PRO A 81 -19.98 -17.26 4.96
C PRO A 81 -21.24 -17.16 4.09
N ASP A 82 -22.04 -16.12 4.37
CA ASP A 82 -23.29 -15.79 3.69
C ASP A 82 -23.02 -15.47 2.20
N ILE A 83 -23.76 -16.11 1.28
CA ILE A 83 -23.49 -16.11 -0.17
C ILE A 83 -23.53 -14.70 -0.79
N LYS A 84 -24.23 -13.75 -0.17
CA LYS A 84 -24.27 -12.35 -0.61
C LYS A 84 -22.97 -11.57 -0.37
N GLN A 85 -22.12 -12.00 0.57
CA GLN A 85 -20.81 -11.35 0.80
C GLN A 85 -19.75 -11.76 -0.23
N ILE A 86 -19.90 -12.93 -0.86
CA ILE A 86 -18.89 -13.49 -1.77
C ILE A 86 -18.94 -12.79 -3.14
N GLU A 87 -20.11 -12.46 -3.67
CA GLU A 87 -20.23 -11.76 -4.96
C GLU A 87 -19.79 -10.29 -4.89
N SER A 88 -19.98 -9.61 -3.76
CA SER A 88 -19.47 -8.25 -3.54
C SER A 88 -17.94 -8.21 -3.41
N SER A 89 -17.31 -9.32 -3.03
CA SER A 89 -15.88 -9.40 -2.71
C SER A 89 -14.99 -9.49 -3.96
N ALA A 90 -15.43 -10.24 -4.99
CA ALA A 90 -14.66 -10.41 -6.23
C ALA A 90 -14.58 -9.11 -7.05
N GLY A 91 -15.68 -8.35 -7.10
CA GLY A 91 -15.73 -7.09 -7.84
C GLY A 91 -14.76 -6.03 -7.33
N GLU A 92 -14.42 -6.05 -6.04
CA GLU A 92 -13.43 -5.12 -5.46
C GLU A 92 -12.02 -5.36 -5.97
N VAL A 93 -11.61 -6.63 -6.04
CA VAL A 93 -10.29 -6.99 -6.56
C VAL A 93 -10.19 -6.60 -8.03
N ASP A 94 -11.25 -6.84 -8.82
CA ASP A 94 -11.30 -6.44 -10.23
C ASP A 94 -11.18 -4.91 -10.40
N ASN A 95 -11.78 -4.13 -9.50
CA ASN A 95 -11.66 -2.67 -9.54
C ASN A 95 -10.23 -2.23 -9.21
N VAL A 96 -9.56 -2.87 -8.25
CA VAL A 96 -8.14 -2.59 -7.94
C VAL A 96 -7.24 -2.98 -9.12
N VAL A 97 -7.47 -4.14 -9.73
CA VAL A 97 -6.77 -4.61 -10.93
C VAL A 97 -6.89 -3.58 -12.05
N PHE A 98 -8.11 -3.12 -12.35
CA PHE A 98 -8.33 -2.11 -13.38
C PHE A 98 -7.63 -0.79 -13.05
N PHE A 99 -7.73 -0.34 -11.80
CA PHE A 99 -7.12 0.90 -11.32
C PHE A 99 -5.59 0.88 -11.49
N LEU A 100 -4.93 -0.19 -11.02
CA LEU A 100 -3.47 -0.34 -11.14
C LEU A 100 -3.02 -0.48 -12.61
N ASP A 101 -3.80 -1.15 -13.46
CA ASP A 101 -3.50 -1.25 -14.89
C ASP A 101 -3.56 0.12 -15.59
N CYS A 102 -4.56 0.94 -15.27
CA CYS A 102 -4.65 2.31 -15.76
C CYS A 102 -3.46 3.17 -15.28
N ILE A 103 -3.01 3.00 -14.04
CA ILE A 103 -1.81 3.68 -13.54
C ILE A 103 -0.59 3.25 -14.34
N ALA A 104 -0.35 1.94 -14.49
CA ALA A 104 0.82 1.44 -15.23
C ALA A 104 0.86 1.95 -16.68
N ARG A 105 -0.27 2.00 -17.38
CA ARG A 105 -0.34 2.57 -18.74
C ARG A 105 0.09 4.05 -18.78
N ARG A 106 -0.24 4.82 -17.74
CA ARG A 106 0.18 6.23 -17.66
C ARG A 106 1.64 6.38 -17.30
N LEU A 107 2.21 5.46 -16.51
CA LEU A 107 3.63 5.44 -16.19
C LEU A 107 4.52 5.28 -17.44
N VAL A 108 4.03 4.62 -18.50
CA VAL A 108 4.75 4.51 -19.80
C VAL A 108 5.07 5.88 -20.40
N HIS A 109 4.21 6.87 -20.17
CA HIS A 109 4.39 8.22 -20.70
C HIS A 109 5.14 9.16 -19.74
N HIS A 110 5.43 8.70 -18.52
CA HIS A 110 6.18 9.47 -17.53
C HIS A 110 7.67 9.22 -17.72
N LYS A 111 8.47 10.28 -17.89
CA LYS A 111 9.93 10.13 -17.91
C LYS A 111 10.42 9.84 -16.50
N GLU A 112 11.13 8.73 -16.33
CA GLU A 112 11.88 8.45 -15.11
C GLU A 112 12.89 9.57 -14.83
N LYS A 113 13.11 9.90 -13.57
CA LYS A 113 14.14 10.87 -13.17
C LYS A 113 15.53 10.34 -13.59
N GLU A 114 16.21 11.03 -14.50
CA GLU A 114 17.55 10.68 -15.00
C GLU A 114 18.64 10.59 -13.90
N ASN A 115 18.39 11.12 -12.69
CA ASN A 115 19.29 11.08 -11.53
C ASN A 115 18.66 10.38 -10.31
N GLY A 116 17.71 9.46 -10.52
CA GLY A 116 17.01 8.77 -9.45
C GLY A 116 17.95 7.88 -8.61
N ILE A 117 17.82 7.95 -7.28
CA ILE A 117 18.46 6.99 -6.38
C ILE A 117 17.78 5.64 -6.60
N MET A 118 18.58 4.61 -6.90
CA MET A 118 18.08 3.24 -7.04
C MET A 118 17.62 2.74 -5.66
N THR A 119 16.33 2.48 -5.53
CA THR A 119 15.74 1.87 -4.32
C THR A 119 15.67 0.35 -4.46
N SER A 120 15.47 -0.40 -3.37
CA SER A 120 15.32 -1.86 -3.44
C SER A 120 14.08 -2.31 -4.21
N PHE A 121 13.10 -1.41 -4.34
CA PHE A 121 11.88 -1.62 -5.12
C PHE A 121 12.11 -1.58 -6.62
N HIS A 122 13.27 -1.13 -7.11
CA HIS A 122 13.56 -1.15 -8.55
C HIS A 122 13.88 -2.57 -9.04
N SER A 123 13.21 -2.97 -10.11
CA SER A 123 13.56 -4.17 -10.86
C SER A 123 14.71 -3.85 -11.82
N ILE A 124 15.58 -4.84 -12.05
CA ILE A 124 16.69 -4.72 -13.02
C ILE A 124 16.13 -4.49 -14.44
N HIS A 125 15.03 -5.16 -14.76
CA HIS A 125 14.31 -5.01 -16.01
C HIS A 125 12.81 -4.92 -15.73
N GLN A 126 12.08 -4.21 -16.59
CA GLN A 126 10.63 -4.17 -16.53
C GLN A 126 10.06 -5.60 -16.71
N PRO A 127 9.19 -6.07 -15.80
CA PRO A 127 8.53 -7.35 -15.99
C PRO A 127 7.66 -7.38 -17.25
N SER A 128 7.69 -8.51 -17.98
CA SER A 128 6.89 -8.70 -19.20
C SER A 128 5.39 -8.89 -18.95
N ILE A 129 5.02 -9.30 -17.74
CA ILE A 129 3.63 -9.42 -17.31
C ILE A 129 3.04 -8.05 -17.00
N SER A 130 1.82 -7.78 -17.49
CA SER A 130 1.10 -6.55 -17.14
C SER A 130 0.84 -6.49 -15.63
N ILE A 131 0.69 -5.28 -15.08
CA ILE A 131 0.37 -5.17 -13.64
C ILE A 131 -1.01 -5.77 -13.34
N GLY A 132 -1.98 -5.62 -14.25
CA GLY A 132 -3.31 -6.21 -14.09
C GLY A 132 -3.26 -7.73 -14.00
N ASP A 133 -2.55 -8.39 -14.91
CA ASP A 133 -2.41 -9.86 -14.89
C ASP A 133 -1.58 -10.35 -13.70
N TYR A 134 -0.60 -9.55 -13.27
CA TYR A 134 0.18 -9.84 -12.08
C TYR A 134 -0.68 -9.83 -10.81
N VAL A 135 -1.53 -8.83 -10.63
CA VAL A 135 -2.45 -8.75 -9.48
C VAL A 135 -3.51 -9.84 -9.54
N LYS A 136 -4.07 -10.15 -10.71
CA LYS A 136 -5.00 -11.29 -10.90
C LYS A 136 -4.36 -12.61 -10.53
N ARG A 137 -3.10 -12.83 -10.93
CA ARG A 137 -2.34 -14.02 -10.53
C ARG A 137 -2.20 -14.08 -9.01
N ILE A 138 -1.81 -12.97 -8.36
CA ILE A 138 -1.68 -12.93 -6.90
C ILE A 138 -3.03 -13.26 -6.25
N SER A 139 -4.14 -12.65 -6.69
CA SER A 139 -5.45 -12.90 -6.09
C SER A 139 -5.93 -14.33 -6.24
N GLN A 140 -5.68 -14.95 -7.39
CA GLN A 140 -6.04 -16.34 -7.64
C GLN A 140 -5.31 -17.32 -6.72
N PHE A 141 -4.00 -17.10 -6.45
CA PHE A 141 -3.18 -18.05 -5.71
C PHE A 141 -3.01 -17.73 -4.23
N ALA A 142 -2.99 -16.45 -3.86
CA ALA A 142 -2.78 -16.01 -2.47
C ALA A 142 -4.09 -15.94 -1.68
N LYS A 143 -5.25 -15.78 -2.36
CA LYS A 143 -6.58 -15.73 -1.72
C LYS A 143 -6.67 -14.75 -0.53
N CYS A 144 -5.92 -13.65 -0.57
CA CYS A 144 -6.04 -12.56 0.40
C CYS A 144 -7.44 -11.94 0.33
N SER A 145 -7.90 -11.31 1.42
CA SER A 145 -9.20 -10.63 1.40
C SER A 145 -9.20 -9.46 0.40
N PRO A 146 -10.35 -9.10 -0.21
CA PRO A 146 -10.45 -7.92 -1.07
C PRO A 146 -9.99 -6.64 -0.38
N GLN A 147 -10.22 -6.53 0.92
CA GLN A 147 -9.83 -5.38 1.74
C GLN A 147 -8.32 -5.19 1.76
N SER A 148 -7.55 -6.28 1.77
CA SER A 148 -6.08 -6.25 1.69
C SER A 148 -5.59 -5.61 0.38
N TYR A 149 -6.32 -5.73 -0.73
CA TYR A 149 -5.94 -5.08 -1.99
C TYR A 149 -6.20 -3.57 -1.96
N ILE A 150 -7.30 -3.14 -1.34
CA ILE A 150 -7.58 -1.71 -1.16
C ILE A 150 -6.54 -1.09 -0.22
N LEU A 151 -6.21 -1.76 0.90
CA LEU A 151 -5.15 -1.32 1.80
C LEU A 151 -3.79 -1.24 1.10
N ALA A 152 -3.47 -2.20 0.23
CA ALA A 152 -2.23 -2.17 -0.53
C ALA A 152 -2.11 -0.89 -1.37
N VAL A 153 -3.19 -0.46 -2.04
CA VAL A 153 -3.22 0.82 -2.78
C VAL A 153 -2.97 2.02 -1.84
N ILE A 154 -3.59 2.03 -0.66
CA ILE A 154 -3.41 3.09 0.35
C ILE A 154 -1.95 3.14 0.81
N TYR A 155 -1.34 1.99 1.06
CA TYR A 155 0.04 1.91 1.52
C TYR A 155 1.04 2.37 0.46
N ILE A 156 0.82 2.04 -0.81
CA ILE A 156 1.65 2.57 -1.91
C ILE A 156 1.49 4.09 -2.00
N ASP A 157 0.27 4.62 -1.91
CA ASP A 157 0.04 6.07 -1.93
C ASP A 157 0.72 6.78 -0.75
N ARG A 158 0.69 6.19 0.46
CA ARG A 158 1.42 6.72 1.62
C ARG A 158 2.94 6.70 1.40
N LEU A 159 3.47 5.59 0.88
CA LEU A 159 4.90 5.40 0.68
C LEU A 159 5.47 6.44 -0.30
N VAL A 160 4.84 6.60 -1.46
CA VAL A 160 5.29 7.54 -2.51
C VAL A 160 5.18 9.00 -2.05
N ARG A 161 4.27 9.31 -1.12
CA ARG A 161 4.19 10.64 -0.48
C ARG A 161 5.23 10.85 0.62
N ALA A 162 5.63 9.79 1.31
CA ALA A 162 6.54 9.87 2.44
C ALA A 162 8.00 9.96 2.01
N ASP A 163 8.38 9.34 0.89
CA ASP A 163 9.75 9.28 0.40
C ASP A 163 9.85 9.68 -1.08
N GLU A 164 10.46 10.85 -1.34
CA GLU A 164 10.67 11.38 -2.69
C GLU A 164 11.61 10.52 -3.57
N ASN A 165 12.38 9.61 -2.94
CA ASN A 165 13.25 8.67 -3.62
C ASN A 165 12.47 7.47 -4.17
N ILE A 166 11.32 7.14 -3.59
CA ILE A 166 10.47 6.04 -4.04
C ILE A 166 9.48 6.58 -5.07
N GLU A 167 9.84 6.46 -6.34
CA GLU A 167 8.94 6.79 -7.46
C GLU A 167 8.16 5.55 -7.92
N LEU A 168 6.88 5.75 -8.24
CA LEU A 168 6.10 4.77 -9.00
C LEU A 168 6.55 4.82 -10.46
N SER A 169 7.20 3.77 -10.92
CA SER A 169 7.61 3.58 -12.31
C SER A 169 7.30 2.15 -12.76
N LEU A 170 7.51 1.86 -14.05
CA LEU A 170 7.35 0.52 -14.59
C LEU A 170 8.36 -0.49 -14.02
N LEU A 171 9.47 0.00 -13.45
CA LEU A 171 10.47 -0.83 -12.79
C LEU A 171 10.12 -1.13 -11.33
N THR A 172 9.35 -0.26 -10.67
CA THR A 172 9.04 -0.39 -9.24
C THR A 172 7.66 -0.96 -8.94
N ILE A 173 6.67 -0.74 -9.81
CA ILE A 173 5.26 -1.01 -9.51
C ILE A 173 4.98 -2.48 -9.13
N HIS A 174 5.56 -3.47 -9.81
CA HIS A 174 5.31 -4.89 -9.49
C HIS A 174 5.81 -5.27 -8.09
N ARG A 175 7.03 -4.84 -7.74
CA ARG A 175 7.64 -5.10 -6.43
C ARG A 175 6.88 -4.37 -5.32
N LEU A 176 6.51 -3.12 -5.55
CA LEU A 176 5.69 -2.33 -4.63
C LEU A 176 4.33 -2.99 -4.38
N VAL A 177 3.63 -3.42 -5.43
CA VAL A 177 2.32 -4.07 -5.31
C VAL A 177 2.39 -5.39 -4.56
N LEU A 178 3.36 -6.26 -4.90
CA LEU A 178 3.54 -7.53 -4.17
C LEU A 178 3.81 -7.28 -2.68
N THR A 179 4.69 -6.33 -2.37
CA THR A 179 5.09 -6.02 -1.00
C THR A 179 3.93 -5.40 -0.22
N ALA A 180 3.20 -4.46 -0.83
CA ALA A 180 2.04 -3.82 -0.22
C ALA A 180 0.91 -4.83 0.08
N ILE A 181 0.63 -5.77 -0.82
CA ILE A 181 -0.35 -6.86 -0.59
C ILE A 181 0.13 -7.78 0.55
N THR A 182 1.44 -8.08 0.59
CA THR A 182 2.03 -8.90 1.66
C THR A 182 1.83 -8.25 3.03
N VAL A 183 2.15 -6.96 3.17
CA VAL A 183 1.98 -6.21 4.41
C VAL A 183 0.49 -6.06 4.77
N ALA A 184 -0.36 -5.72 3.78
CA ALA A 184 -1.78 -5.54 4.00
C ALA A 184 -2.48 -6.83 4.45
N SER A 185 -2.19 -7.97 3.81
CA SER A 185 -2.77 -9.25 4.22
C SER A 185 -2.36 -9.66 5.63
N LYS A 186 -1.10 -9.44 6.03
CA LYS A 186 -0.67 -9.70 7.41
C LYS A 186 -1.31 -8.79 8.45
N PHE A 187 -1.70 -7.57 8.05
CA PHE A 187 -2.34 -6.61 8.95
C PHE A 187 -3.85 -6.82 9.06
N MET A 188 -4.51 -7.18 7.95
CA MET A 188 -5.97 -7.24 7.84
C MET A 188 -6.54 -8.66 7.98
N ASP A 189 -5.83 -9.67 7.47
CA ASP A 189 -6.37 -11.02 7.35
C ASP A 189 -5.97 -11.88 8.57
N ASP A 190 -6.96 -12.55 9.19
CA ASP A 190 -6.70 -13.52 10.27
C ASP A 190 -5.85 -14.72 9.80
N HIS A 191 -5.96 -15.05 8.51
CA HIS A 191 -5.23 -16.14 7.87
C HIS A 191 -4.44 -15.59 6.68
N TYR A 192 -3.12 -15.45 6.85
CA TYR A 192 -2.21 -14.96 5.82
C TYR A 192 -1.15 -15.99 5.45
N HIS A 193 -0.56 -15.83 4.26
CA HIS A 193 0.50 -16.69 3.78
C HIS A 193 1.89 -16.22 4.22
N SER A 194 2.82 -17.17 4.39
CA SER A 194 4.22 -16.84 4.62
C SER A 194 4.82 -16.08 3.42
N ASN A 195 5.85 -15.26 3.66
CA ASN A 195 6.57 -14.58 2.59
C ASN A 195 7.16 -15.55 1.57
N ALA A 196 7.61 -16.74 1.99
CA ALA A 196 8.12 -17.74 1.05
C ALA A 196 7.04 -18.19 0.04
N THR A 197 5.79 -18.31 0.49
CA THR A 197 4.64 -18.64 -0.37
C THR A 197 4.30 -17.48 -1.30
N LEU A 198 4.17 -16.26 -0.77
CA LEU A 198 3.86 -15.07 -1.57
C LEU A 198 4.97 -14.73 -2.57
N ALA A 199 6.24 -14.91 -2.20
CA ALA A 199 7.38 -14.73 -3.08
C ALA A 199 7.32 -15.68 -4.28
N ARG A 200 6.98 -16.95 -4.04
CA ARG A 200 6.79 -17.94 -5.11
C ARG A 200 5.65 -17.54 -6.06
N ILE A 201 4.54 -17.06 -5.50
CA ILE A 201 3.39 -16.58 -6.29
C ILE A 201 3.81 -15.36 -7.12
N GLY A 202 4.51 -14.40 -6.51
CA GLY A 202 4.97 -13.16 -7.13
C GLY A 202 6.21 -13.28 -8.01
N GLY A 203 6.85 -14.45 -8.10
CA GLY A 203 8.04 -14.67 -8.93
C GLY A 203 9.32 -14.03 -8.40
N THR A 204 9.42 -13.81 -7.09
CA THR A 204 10.61 -13.28 -6.39
C THR A 204 11.18 -14.32 -5.43
N SER A 205 12.40 -14.10 -4.93
CA SER A 205 12.96 -14.96 -3.88
C SER A 205 12.36 -14.62 -2.51
N GLY A 206 12.24 -15.61 -1.62
CA GLY A 206 11.76 -15.34 -0.26
C GLY A 206 12.65 -14.36 0.52
N LYS A 207 13.98 -14.39 0.28
CA LYS A 207 14.92 -13.45 0.90
C LYS A 207 14.66 -12.01 0.44
N GLU A 208 14.41 -11.84 -0.85
CA GLU A 208 14.10 -10.55 -1.44
C GLU A 208 12.78 -10.00 -0.91
N LEU A 209 11.69 -10.80 -0.90
CA LEU A 209 10.41 -10.33 -0.35
C LEU A 209 10.51 -9.98 1.14
N ASN A 210 11.31 -10.71 1.93
CA ASN A 210 11.55 -10.36 3.33
C ASN A 210 12.23 -8.98 3.46
N GLN A 211 13.22 -8.70 2.62
CA GLN A 211 13.93 -7.42 2.64
C GLN A 211 13.00 -6.28 2.21
N LEU A 212 12.23 -6.48 1.13
CA LEU A 212 11.27 -5.51 0.63
C LEU A 212 10.19 -5.21 1.68
N GLU A 213 9.63 -6.23 2.33
CA GLU A 213 8.65 -6.05 3.40
C GLU A 213 9.21 -5.19 4.53
N LEU A 214 10.44 -5.50 4.97
CA LEU A 214 11.08 -4.76 6.05
C LEU A 214 11.25 -3.28 5.68
N GLU A 215 11.84 -3.00 4.51
CA GLU A 215 12.06 -1.64 4.02
C GLU A 215 10.74 -0.88 3.82
N PHE A 216 9.71 -1.55 3.30
CA PHE A 216 8.40 -0.96 3.09
C PHE A 216 7.75 -0.51 4.40
N VAL A 217 7.73 -1.37 5.43
CA VAL A 217 7.12 -1.03 6.73
C VAL A 217 7.93 0.05 7.46
N PHE A 218 9.26 0.03 7.38
CA PHE A 218 10.10 1.10 7.93
C PHE A 218 9.86 2.45 7.24
N SER A 219 9.72 2.44 5.91
CA SER A 219 9.44 3.64 5.13
C SER A 219 8.06 4.21 5.45
N LEU A 220 7.09 3.36 5.79
CA LEU A 220 5.78 3.77 6.34
C LEU A 220 5.82 4.13 7.82
N ARG A 221 6.98 4.05 8.48
CA ARG A 221 7.14 4.30 9.92
C ARG A 221 6.16 3.47 10.78
N PHE A 222 5.83 2.27 10.33
CA PHE A 222 4.84 1.38 10.94
C PHE A 222 3.42 1.96 11.04
N GLU A 223 3.11 3.06 10.33
CA GLU A 223 1.77 3.67 10.27
C GLU A 223 0.85 2.89 9.31
N LEU A 224 0.48 1.67 9.71
CA LEU A 224 -0.40 0.78 8.94
C LEU A 224 -1.89 1.00 9.25
N HIS A 225 -2.22 1.67 10.35
CA HIS A 225 -3.62 1.94 10.67
C HIS A 225 -4.27 2.85 9.61
N VAL A 226 -5.46 2.45 9.16
CA VAL A 226 -6.30 3.18 8.21
C VAL A 226 -7.68 3.30 8.85
N SER A 227 -8.18 4.52 9.01
CA SER A 227 -9.50 4.73 9.59
C SER A 227 -10.60 4.15 8.67
N PRO A 228 -11.75 3.73 9.20
CA PRO A 228 -12.85 3.20 8.38
C PRO A 228 -13.34 4.20 7.32
N GLU A 229 -13.36 5.49 7.64
CA GLU A 229 -13.69 6.57 6.72
C GLU A 229 -12.65 6.65 5.62
N CYS A 230 -11.37 6.52 6.01
CA CYS A 230 -10.25 6.49 5.09
C CYS A 230 -10.41 5.37 4.06
N PHE A 231 -10.51 4.14 4.56
CA PHE A 231 -10.70 2.95 3.75
C PHE A 231 -11.93 3.08 2.82
N SER A 232 -13.05 3.58 3.34
CA SER A 232 -14.30 3.69 2.58
C SER A 232 -14.22 4.64 1.39
N ALA A 233 -13.54 5.79 1.51
CA ALA A 233 -13.41 6.65 0.32
C ALA A 233 -12.42 6.11 -0.71
N TYR A 234 -11.35 5.40 -0.32
CA TYR A 234 -10.49 4.70 -1.30
C TYR A 234 -11.28 3.62 -2.04
N ARG A 235 -12.03 2.79 -1.31
CA ARG A 235 -12.89 1.75 -1.90
C ARG A 235 -13.88 2.34 -2.91
N ARG A 236 -14.55 3.44 -2.53
CA ARG A 236 -15.50 4.15 -3.41
C ARG A 236 -14.81 4.77 -4.62
N HIS A 237 -13.66 5.41 -4.42
CA HIS A 237 -12.90 6.04 -5.49
C HIS A 237 -12.45 5.02 -6.53
N ILE A 238 -11.83 3.93 -6.08
CA ILE A 238 -11.38 2.83 -6.96
C ILE A 238 -12.57 2.19 -7.68
N GLY A 239 -13.69 1.96 -6.99
CA GLY A 239 -14.91 1.45 -7.62
C GLY A 239 -15.48 2.36 -8.71
N ASN A 240 -15.54 3.67 -8.44
CA ASN A 240 -16.05 4.67 -9.39
C ASN A 240 -15.09 4.92 -10.57
N PHE A 241 -13.78 4.72 -10.37
CA PHE A 241 -12.76 4.95 -11.39
C PHE A 241 -13.02 4.18 -12.68
N ARG A 242 -13.50 2.94 -12.53
CA ARG A 242 -13.89 2.06 -13.65
C ARG A 242 -15.04 2.64 -14.47
N ALA A 243 -16.05 3.22 -13.82
CA ALA A 243 -17.19 3.83 -14.50
C ALA A 243 -16.78 5.07 -15.33
N THR A 244 -15.80 5.85 -14.86
CA THR A 244 -15.35 7.07 -15.56
C THR A 244 -14.45 6.78 -16.78
N HIS A 245 -13.76 5.65 -16.81
CA HIS A 245 -12.77 5.33 -17.86
C HIS A 245 -13.21 4.21 -18.82
N GLN A 246 -14.45 3.75 -18.72
CA GLN A 246 -15.08 2.81 -19.68
C GLN A 246 -16.05 3.47 -20.66
N ALA A 247 -16.22 4.80 -20.60
CA ALA A 247 -17.00 5.60 -21.56
C ALA A 247 -16.08 6.23 -22.61
#